data_AF-A0A4R4BP82-F1
#
_entry.id   AF-A0A4R4BP82-F1
#
_cell.length_a   1.000
_cell.length_b   1.000
_cell.length_c   1.000
_cell.angle_alpha   90.00
_cell.angle_beta   90.00
_cell.angle_gamma   90.00
#
_symmetry.space_group_name_H-M   'P 1'
#
loop_
_entity.id
_entity.type
_entity.pdbx_description
1 polymer ?
#
loop_
_entity_poly.entity_id
_entity_poly.type
_entity_poly.pdbx_seq_one_letter_code
_entity_poly.pdbx_strand_id
1 'polypeptide(L)'
;MGFKEKLQSFFQESSKTTHAILAKAGEKAQDLGEKGVLKLDIAQLQGKMKGLFQQLGEEVYRAFREQGSDIVGKDDEGIARLVEDIARCKAEIQQKEEELARRSGR
;
A
#
# COMPACT_ATOMS: atom_id res chain seq x y z
N MET A 1 17.86 -6.77 54.13
CA MET A 1 16.87 -6.41 53.10
C MET A 1 15.52 -6.91 53.57
N GLY A 2 14.63 -5.99 53.97
CA GLY A 2 13.32 -6.31 54.53
C GLY A 2 12.30 -6.69 53.45
N PHE A 3 11.31 -7.49 53.84
CA PHE A 3 10.20 -7.92 52.99
C PHE A 3 9.46 -6.74 52.30
N LYS A 4 9.35 -5.60 52.99
CA LYS A 4 8.75 -4.35 52.48
C LYS A 4 9.55 -3.74 51.32
N GLU A 5 10.87 -3.76 51.40
CA GLU A 5 11.75 -3.23 50.33
C GLU A 5 11.70 -4.13 49.10
N LYS A 6 11.61 -5.45 49.28
CA LYS A 6 11.44 -6.41 48.19
C LYS A 6 10.09 -6.28 47.48
N LEU A 7 9.01 -5.99 48.22
CA LEU A 7 7.69 -5.71 47.64
C LEU A 7 7.66 -4.37 46.89
N GLN A 8 8.29 -3.33 47.43
CA GLN A 8 8.37 -2.03 46.75
C GLN A 8 9.21 -2.10 45.46
N SER A 9 10.33 -2.84 45.46
CA SER A 9 11.13 -3.04 44.25
C SER A 9 10.37 -3.83 43.18
N PHE A 10 9.67 -4.91 43.57
CA PHE A 10 8.83 -5.68 42.65
C PHE A 10 7.68 -4.87 42.07
N PHE A 11 7.06 -3.99 42.86
CA PHE A 11 5.98 -3.12 42.38
C PHE A 11 6.47 -2.03 41.42
N GLN A 12 7.64 -1.43 41.71
CA GLN A 12 8.24 -0.44 40.80
C GLN A 12 8.72 -1.09 39.50
N GLU A 13 9.28 -2.30 39.57
CA GLU A 13 9.76 -3.05 38.42
C GLU A 13 8.60 -3.58 37.56
N SER A 14 7.51 -4.05 38.18
CA SER A 14 6.31 -4.49 37.46
C SER A 14 5.59 -3.33 36.79
N SER A 15 5.41 -2.19 37.48
CA SER A 15 4.80 -0.99 36.91
C SER A 15 5.56 -0.48 35.68
N LYS A 16 6.90 -0.40 35.77
CA LYS A 16 7.76 0.00 34.63
C LYS A 16 7.69 -0.99 33.48
N THR A 17 7.67 -2.29 33.78
CA THR A 17 7.58 -3.36 32.77
C THR A 17 6.22 -3.34 32.07
N THR A 18 5.12 -3.19 32.81
CA THR A 18 3.77 -3.09 32.26
C THR A 18 3.63 -1.86 31.35
N HIS A 19 4.13 -0.69 31.77
CA HIS A 19 4.10 0.51 30.94
C HIS A 19 4.94 0.34 29.66
N ALA A 20 6.13 -0.25 29.76
CA ALA A 20 6.98 -0.50 28.60
C ALA A 20 6.36 -1.52 27.61
N ILE A 21 5.68 -2.55 28.11
CA ILE A 21 4.96 -3.53 27.27
C ILE A 21 3.76 -2.88 26.59
N LEU A 22 2.97 -2.09 27.33
CA LEU A 22 1.82 -1.34 26.79
C LEU A 22 2.26 -0.36 25.69
N ALA A 23 3.31 0.42 25.93
CA ALA A 23 3.86 1.34 24.94
C ALA A 23 4.29 0.59 23.66
N LYS A 24 5.07 -0.49 23.80
CA LYS A 24 5.48 -1.33 22.66
C LYS A 24 4.31 -1.98 21.93
N ALA A 25 3.26 -2.38 22.65
CA ALA A 25 2.05 -2.95 22.05
C ALA A 25 1.29 -1.88 21.25
N GLY A 26 1.20 -0.65 21.76
CA GLY A 26 0.60 0.48 21.05
C GLY A 26 1.36 0.84 19.77
N GLU A 27 2.69 0.95 19.85
CA GLU A 27 3.55 1.21 18.68
C GLU A 27 3.40 0.12 17.61
N LYS A 28 3.36 -1.16 18.01
CA LYS A 28 3.13 -2.27 17.07
C LYS A 28 1.73 -2.24 16.45
N ALA A 29 0.70 -1.91 17.22
CA ALA A 29 -0.67 -1.82 16.70
C ALA A 29 -0.79 -0.67 15.69
N GLN A 30 -0.17 0.48 15.98
CA GLN A 30 -0.12 1.60 15.06
C GLN A 30 0.60 1.23 13.76
N ASP A 31 1.79 0.63 13.84
CA ASP A 31 2.56 0.20 12.67
C ASP A 31 1.79 -0.83 11.81
N LEU A 32 1.12 -1.79 12.43
CA LEU A 32 0.24 -2.73 11.73
C LEU A 32 -0.95 -2.04 11.06
N GLY A 33 -1.53 -1.04 11.71
CA GLY A 33 -2.60 -0.22 11.15
C GLY A 33 -2.14 0.55 9.91
N GLU A 34 -1.03 1.27 10.00
CA GLU A 34 -0.45 2.03 8.89
C GLU A 34 -0.07 1.12 7.71
N LYS A 35 0.52 -0.05 7.97
CA LYS A 35 0.78 -1.08 6.94
C LYS A 35 -0.50 -1.62 6.31
N GLY A 36 -1.55 -1.79 7.12
CA GLY A 36 -2.87 -2.22 6.65
C GLY A 36 -3.47 -1.22 5.66
N VAL A 37 -3.43 0.06 6.00
CA VAL A 37 -3.88 1.15 5.12
C VAL A 37 -3.09 1.15 3.81
N LEU A 38 -1.77 1.07 3.86
CA LEU A 38 -0.92 1.00 2.66
C LEU A 38 -1.29 -0.19 1.75
N LYS A 39 -1.56 -1.37 2.32
CA LYS A 39 -1.97 -2.55 1.54
C LYS A 39 -3.32 -2.34 0.87
N LEU A 40 -4.28 -1.71 1.55
CA LEU A 40 -5.59 -1.42 0.98
C LEU A 40 -5.47 -0.40 -0.16
N ASP A 41 -4.67 0.65 0.03
CA ASP A 41 -4.40 1.64 -1.03
C ASP A 41 -3.80 0.98 -2.27
N ILE A 42 -2.79 0.12 -2.09
CA ILE A 42 -2.17 -0.64 -3.19
C ILE A 42 -3.22 -1.49 -3.91
N ALA A 43 -4.05 -2.23 -3.17
CA ALA A 43 -5.10 -3.07 -3.74
C ALA A 43 -6.13 -2.25 -4.53
N GLN A 44 -6.51 -1.07 -4.04
CA GLN A 44 -7.41 -0.15 -4.74
C GLN A 44 -6.79 0.36 -6.04
N LEU A 45 -5.52 0.78 -6.01
CA LEU A 45 -4.80 1.23 -7.20
C LEU A 45 -4.64 0.10 -8.24
N GLN A 46 -4.35 -1.12 -7.79
CA GLN A 46 -4.31 -2.30 -8.65
C GLN A 46 -5.67 -2.58 -9.30
N GLY A 47 -6.76 -2.43 -8.55
CA GLY A 47 -8.13 -2.51 -9.08
C GLY A 47 -8.41 -1.45 -10.14
N LYS A 48 -8.05 -0.20 -9.87
CA LYS A 48 -8.16 0.91 -10.83
C LYS A 48 -7.35 0.64 -12.10
N MET A 49 -6.11 0.19 -11.95
CA MET A 49 -5.23 -0.14 -13.07
C MET A 49 -5.80 -1.27 -13.92
N LYS A 50 -6.40 -2.30 -13.31
CA LYS A 50 -7.10 -3.36 -14.04
C LYS A 50 -8.25 -2.80 -14.90
N GLY A 51 -9.03 -1.87 -14.36
CA GLY A 51 -10.08 -1.17 -15.10
C GLY A 51 -9.54 -0.38 -16.30
N LEU A 52 -8.43 0.34 -16.12
CA LEU A 52 -7.78 1.08 -17.21
C LEU A 52 -7.26 0.14 -18.31
N PHE A 53 -6.68 -1.01 -17.94
CA PHE A 53 -6.27 -2.01 -18.93
C PHE A 53 -7.45 -2.61 -19.69
N GLN A 54 -8.60 -2.79 -19.04
CA GLN A 54 -9.81 -3.25 -19.71
C GLN A 54 -10.28 -2.21 -20.74
N GLN A 55 -10.35 -0.94 -20.35
CA GLN A 55 -10.70 0.16 -21.27
C GLN A 55 -9.72 0.27 -22.44
N LEU A 56 -8.42 0.09 -22.18
CA LEU A 56 -7.41 0.08 -23.22
C LEU A 56 -7.63 -1.07 -24.20
N GLY A 57 -7.91 -2.27 -23.70
CA GLY A 57 -8.24 -3.43 -24.55
C GLY A 57 -9.50 -3.20 -25.39
N GLU A 58 -10.52 -2.58 -24.83
CA GLU A 58 -11.77 -2.23 -25.53
C GLU A 58 -11.51 -1.21 -26.66
N GLU A 59 -10.74 -0.15 -26.41
CA GLU A 59 -10.39 0.84 -27.45
C GLU A 59 -9.50 0.25 -28.53
N VAL A 60 -8.51 -0.57 -28.18
CA VAL A 60 -7.66 -1.27 -29.16
C VAL A 60 -8.49 -2.22 -30.02
N TYR A 61 -9.40 -2.99 -29.41
CA TYR A 61 -10.30 -3.87 -30.14
C TYR A 61 -11.20 -3.08 -31.11
N ARG A 62 -11.77 -1.97 -30.66
CA ARG A 62 -12.58 -1.07 -31.48
C ARG A 62 -11.78 -0.51 -32.67
N ALA A 63 -10.55 -0.07 -32.44
CA ALA A 63 -9.68 0.44 -33.50
C ALA A 63 -9.46 -0.60 -34.60
N PHE A 64 -9.16 -1.85 -34.23
CA PHE A 64 -8.92 -2.92 -35.20
C PHE A 64 -10.19 -3.43 -35.90
N ARG A 65 -11.32 -3.54 -35.19
CA ARG A 65 -12.52 -4.23 -35.71
C ARG A 65 -13.59 -3.30 -36.25
N GLU A 66 -13.77 -2.13 -35.66
CA GLU A 66 -14.84 -1.20 -36.01
C GLU A 66 -14.33 -0.07 -36.90
N GLN A 67 -13.14 0.45 -36.61
CA GLN A 67 -12.54 1.54 -37.38
C GLN A 67 -11.66 1.06 -38.54
N GLY A 68 -11.29 -0.23 -38.54
CA GLY A 68 -10.48 -0.85 -39.59
C GLY A 68 -9.03 -0.36 -39.61
N SER A 69 -8.52 0.14 -38.49
CA SER A 69 -7.13 0.56 -38.37
C SER A 69 -6.24 -0.67 -38.16
N ASP A 70 -5.23 -0.86 -39.00
CA ASP A 70 -4.28 -1.98 -38.86
C ASP A 70 -3.17 -1.71 -37.84
N ILE A 71 -3.09 -0.47 -37.33
CA ILE A 71 -2.06 -0.02 -36.40
C ILE A 71 -2.72 0.84 -35.33
N VAL A 72 -2.31 0.63 -34.07
CA VAL A 72 -2.62 1.51 -32.94
C VAL A 72 -1.32 2.12 -32.44
N GLY A 73 -1.24 3.45 -32.48
CA GLY A 73 -0.13 4.26 -32.00
C GLY A 73 -0.32 4.68 -30.55
N LYS A 74 0.80 4.95 -29.88
CA LYS A 74 0.81 5.52 -28.52
C LYS A 74 0.22 6.93 -28.44
N ASP A 75 0.15 7.63 -29.58
CA ASP A 75 -0.33 9.01 -29.70
C ASP A 75 -1.79 9.05 -30.17
N ASP A 76 -2.42 7.88 -30.40
CA ASP A 76 -3.82 7.81 -30.82
C ASP A 76 -4.74 8.35 -29.72
N GLU A 77 -5.71 9.16 -30.14
CA GLU A 77 -6.66 9.80 -29.25
C GLU A 77 -7.48 8.74 -28.52
N GLY A 78 -7.56 8.82 -27.18
CA GLY A 78 -8.13 7.79 -26.31
C GLY A 78 -7.10 6.78 -25.79
N ILE A 79 -6.20 6.28 -26.63
CA ILE A 79 -5.13 5.35 -26.24
C ILE A 79 -4.05 6.06 -25.43
N ALA A 80 -3.58 7.22 -25.91
CA ALA A 80 -2.51 7.99 -25.27
C ALA A 80 -2.83 8.30 -23.80
N ARG A 81 -4.07 8.73 -23.54
CA ARG A 81 -4.55 9.03 -22.18
C ARG A 81 -4.58 7.78 -21.30
N LEU A 82 -5.10 6.67 -21.79
CA LEU A 82 -5.17 5.41 -21.04
C LEU A 82 -3.77 4.89 -20.69
N VAL A 83 -2.84 4.97 -21.63
CA VAL A 83 -1.44 4.60 -21.41
C VAL A 83 -0.78 5.49 -20.35
N GLU A 84 -0.99 6.80 -20.41
CA GLU A 84 -0.46 7.73 -19.42
C GLU A 84 -1.05 7.47 -18.02
N ASP A 85 -2.35 7.23 -17.93
CA ASP A 85 -3.04 6.95 -16.67
C ASP A 85 -2.60 5.61 -16.05
N ILE A 86 -2.35 4.59 -16.88
CA ILE A 86 -1.76 3.31 -16.45
C ILE A 86 -0.34 3.54 -15.93
N ALA A 87 0.48 4.31 -16.64
CA ALA A 87 1.85 4.61 -16.22
C ALA A 87 1.89 5.35 -14.88
N ARG A 88 0.99 6.32 -14.68
CA ARG A 88 0.80 7.03 -13.40
C ARG A 88 0.39 6.08 -12.27
N CYS A 89 -0.64 5.26 -12.50
CA CYS A 89 -1.06 4.26 -11.51
C CYS A 89 0.07 3.29 -11.12
N LYS A 90 0.86 2.83 -12.10
CA LYS A 90 1.99 1.93 -11.85
C LYS A 90 3.07 2.60 -11.00
N ALA A 91 3.39 3.87 -11.27
CA ALA A 91 4.34 4.62 -10.47
C ALA A 91 3.87 4.81 -9.02
N GLU A 92 2.59 5.14 -8.81
CA GLU A 92 2.00 5.27 -7.47
C GLU A 92 2.00 3.95 -6.70
N ILE A 93 1.66 2.84 -7.36
CA ILE A 93 1.72 1.50 -6.75
C ILE A 93 3.15 1.21 -6.31
N GLN A 94 4.14 1.41 -7.19
CA GLN A 94 5.53 1.13 -6.89
C GLN A 94 6.03 1.95 -5.70
N GLN A 95 5.71 3.25 -5.64
CA GLN A 95 6.08 4.10 -4.50
C GLN A 95 5.50 3.59 -3.17
N LYS A 96 4.22 3.18 -3.18
CA LYS A 96 3.56 2.63 -1.98
C LYS A 96 4.10 1.24 -1.60
N GLU A 97 4.43 0.41 -2.57
CA GLU A 97 5.07 -0.90 -2.34
C GLU A 97 6.47 -0.73 -1.72
N GLU A 98 7.26 0.23 -2.21
CA GLU A 98 8.57 0.58 -1.63
C GLU A 98 8.44 1.17 -0.21
N GLU A 99 7.41 1.98 0.06
CA GLU A 99 7.11 2.42 1.41
C GLU A 99 6.72 1.26 2.34
N LEU A 100 5.87 0.35 1.86
CA LEU A 100 5.47 -0.83 2.61
C LEU A 100 6.65 -1.77 2.90
N ALA A 101 7.57 -1.92 1.94
CA ALA A 101 8.80 -2.70 2.09
C ALA A 101 9.70 -2.11 3.18
N ARG A 102 9.99 -0.80 3.09
CA ARG A 102 10.76 -0.05 4.11
C ARG A 102 10.17 -0.22 5.51
N ARG A 103 8.85 -0.08 5.65
CA ARG A 103 8.14 -0.28 6.94
C ARG A 103 8.16 -1.74 7.40
N SER A 104 8.21 -2.70 6.48
CA SER A 104 8.27 -4.13 6.78
C SER A 104 9.68 -4.64 7.10
N GLY A 105 10.71 -3.79 7.01
CA GLY A 105 12.11 -4.19 7.21
C GLY A 105 12.63 -5.13 6.12
N ARG A 106 12.10 -5.02 4.90
CA ARG A 106 12.50 -5.80 3.72
C ARG A 106 12.99 -4.88 2.62
#